data_AF-A0A6H1ZT98-F1
#
_entry.id   AF-A0A6H1ZT98-F1
#
_cell.length_a   1.000
_cell.length_b   1.000
_cell.length_c   1.000
_cell.angle_alpha   90.00
_cell.angle_beta   90.00
_cell.angle_gamma   90.00
#
_symmetry.space_group_name_H-M   'P 1'
#
loop_
_entity.id
_entity.type
_entity.pdbx_description
1 polymer ?
#
loop_
_entity_poly.entity_id
_entity_poly.type
_entity_poly.pdbx_seq_one_letter_code
_entity_poly.pdbx_strand_id
1 'polypeptide(L)'
;MSLHVCAPLFYESEDRARILSATAAAHGISPVFFGVGQKWEGFWESKFLGFREHLAGVDREYTLVLDANDCVFLAGEEQILEAYERARNGHDILLQGAYGLYPHKLHRIGRHFRDLADGRGFGHPYPCAGLILGRTDALRRACNVLYEMWSEVPVWFPNKRDDDQGWWELGIYSGRVAAQIDYKAIVSLGMYRQKLWWFRLNKEQEGEELYGIVEPTKILHFTGWGRPGGMLSWWNRNAPRLGISL
;
A
#
# COMPACT_ATOMS: atom_id res chain seq x y z
N MET A 1 4.51 -19.00 -9.97
CA MET A 1 3.90 -17.66 -9.84
C MET A 1 5.04 -16.65 -9.88
N SER A 2 4.86 -15.51 -10.54
CA SER A 2 5.89 -14.48 -10.63
C SER A 2 5.34 -13.10 -10.25
N LEU A 3 6.03 -12.40 -9.35
CA LEU A 3 5.64 -11.08 -8.85
C LEU A 3 6.50 -9.97 -9.44
N HIS A 4 5.85 -8.99 -10.07
CA HIS A 4 6.45 -7.70 -10.36
C HIS A 4 6.23 -6.77 -9.18
N VAL A 5 7.29 -6.15 -8.65
CA VAL A 5 7.20 -5.13 -7.60
C VAL A 5 7.57 -3.79 -8.19
N CYS A 6 6.73 -2.78 -8.03
CA CYS A 6 7.04 -1.41 -8.43
C CYS A 6 6.60 -0.37 -7.40
N ALA A 7 7.24 0.80 -7.46
CA ALA A 7 6.87 1.93 -6.62
C ALA A 7 7.06 3.26 -7.36
N PRO A 8 6.12 4.22 -7.23
CA PRO A 8 6.29 5.58 -7.73
C PRO A 8 7.40 6.27 -6.93
N LEU A 9 8.35 6.89 -7.62
CA LEU A 9 9.45 7.61 -6.98
C LEU A 9 9.84 8.86 -7.77
N PHE A 10 9.23 9.99 -7.42
CA PHE A 10 9.41 11.28 -8.11
C PHE A 10 10.41 12.17 -7.37
N TYR A 11 11.67 11.72 -7.32
CA TYR A 11 12.81 12.43 -6.75
C TYR A 11 13.99 12.39 -7.72
N GLU A 12 15.00 13.23 -7.50
CA GLU A 12 16.20 13.30 -8.34
C GLU A 12 16.99 11.98 -8.40
N SER A 13 16.90 11.17 -7.34
CA SER A 13 17.60 9.89 -7.20
C SER A 13 16.76 8.86 -6.45
N GLU A 14 17.23 7.62 -6.41
CA GLU A 14 16.62 6.52 -5.67
C GLU A 14 16.86 6.56 -4.15
N ASP A 15 17.61 7.55 -3.64
CA ASP A 15 18.04 7.60 -2.24
C ASP A 15 16.88 7.57 -1.23
N ARG A 16 15.71 8.07 -1.63
CA ARG A 16 14.49 8.08 -0.80
C ARG A 16 13.90 6.69 -0.63
N ALA A 17 14.12 5.79 -1.57
CA ALA A 17 13.68 4.40 -1.52
C ALA A 17 14.71 3.44 -0.91
N ARG A 18 15.87 3.92 -0.44
CA ARG A 18 16.98 3.06 0.02
C ARG A 18 16.59 2.00 1.06
N ILE A 19 15.67 2.32 1.98
CA ILE A 19 15.22 1.37 3.02
C ILE A 19 14.35 0.29 2.37
N LEU A 20 13.44 0.68 1.47
CA LEU A 20 12.65 -0.26 0.71
C LEU A 20 13.55 -1.19 -0.11
N SER A 21 14.52 -0.64 -0.85
CA SER A 21 15.47 -1.41 -1.66
C SER A 21 16.28 -2.40 -0.80
N ALA A 22 16.79 -1.96 0.35
CA ALA A 22 17.57 -2.81 1.25
C ALA A 22 16.73 -3.97 1.81
N THR A 23 15.49 -3.68 2.23
CA THR A 23 14.58 -4.70 2.77
C THR A 23 14.11 -5.67 1.68
N ALA A 24 13.81 -5.17 0.49
CA ALA A 24 13.46 -6.00 -0.66
C ALA A 24 14.62 -6.94 -1.04
N ALA A 25 15.84 -6.41 -1.11
CA ALA A 25 17.03 -7.18 -1.47
C ALA A 25 17.31 -8.32 -0.48
N ALA A 26 17.12 -8.08 0.83
CA ALA A 26 17.24 -9.11 1.86
C ALA A 26 16.26 -10.29 1.65
N HIS A 27 15.18 -10.07 0.89
CA HIS A 27 14.16 -11.05 0.55
C HIS A 27 14.17 -11.49 -0.92
N GLY A 28 15.25 -11.18 -1.67
CA GLY A 28 15.39 -11.54 -3.08
C GLY A 28 14.45 -10.80 -4.03
N ILE A 29 13.87 -9.68 -3.59
CA ILE A 29 12.97 -8.83 -4.38
C ILE A 29 13.76 -7.64 -4.93
N SER A 30 13.56 -7.32 -6.21
CA SER A 30 14.12 -6.13 -6.87
C SER A 30 12.97 -5.22 -7.32
N PRO A 31 12.60 -4.19 -6.52
CA PRO A 31 11.57 -3.24 -6.90
C PRO A 31 11.99 -2.40 -8.10
N VAL A 32 11.05 -2.11 -8.99
CA VAL A 32 11.25 -1.15 -10.08
C VAL A 32 10.66 0.19 -9.69
N PHE A 33 11.49 1.24 -9.74
CA PHE A 33 11.05 2.61 -9.48
C PHE A 33 10.72 3.34 -10.78
N PHE A 34 9.51 3.87 -10.88
CA PHE A 34 9.10 4.70 -12.01
C PHE A 34 8.96 6.17 -11.58
N GLY A 35 9.26 7.08 -12.50
CA GLY A 35 9.21 8.53 -12.25
C GLY A 35 10.50 9.14 -11.68
N VAL A 36 11.59 8.36 -11.54
CA VAL A 36 12.88 8.88 -11.04
C VAL A 36 13.40 9.97 -11.98
N GLY A 37 13.82 11.09 -11.40
CA GLY A 37 14.25 12.30 -12.12
C GLY A 37 13.10 13.14 -12.71
N GLN A 38 11.85 12.69 -12.59
CA GLN A 38 10.69 13.43 -13.09
C GLN A 38 10.08 14.33 -12.01
N LYS A 39 9.37 15.37 -12.45
CA LYS A 39 8.66 16.30 -11.57
C LYS A 39 7.40 15.65 -10.99
N TRP A 40 7.14 15.86 -9.70
CA TRP A 40 5.85 15.52 -9.09
C TRP A 40 4.78 16.54 -9.47
N GLU A 41 3.71 16.08 -10.11
CA GLU A 41 2.58 16.87 -10.61
C GLU A 41 1.26 16.57 -9.86
N GLY A 42 1.23 15.52 -9.04
CA GLY A 42 0.07 15.13 -8.27
C GLY A 42 -0.08 13.62 -8.16
N PHE A 43 -0.99 13.17 -7.29
CA PHE A 43 -1.28 11.75 -7.12
C PHE A 43 -1.84 11.14 -8.40
N TRP A 44 -2.70 11.86 -9.12
CA TRP A 44 -3.26 11.35 -10.36
C TRP A 44 -2.23 11.36 -11.50
N GLU A 45 -1.66 12.52 -11.80
CA GLU A 45 -0.75 12.73 -12.93
C GLU A 45 0.55 11.92 -12.79
N SER A 46 1.20 11.98 -11.64
CA SER A 46 2.49 11.31 -11.45
C SER A 46 2.29 9.86 -11.03
N LYS A 47 1.59 9.61 -9.93
CA LYS A 47 1.49 8.26 -9.35
C LYS A 47 0.56 7.34 -10.14
N PHE A 48 -0.69 7.73 -10.37
CA PHE A 48 -1.66 6.85 -11.03
C PHE A 48 -1.39 6.67 -12.53
N LEU A 49 -1.22 7.75 -13.30
CA LEU A 49 -0.95 7.63 -14.74
C LEU A 49 0.41 6.98 -15.00
N GLY A 50 1.44 7.34 -14.23
CA GLY A 50 2.75 6.69 -14.30
C GLY A 50 2.66 5.18 -13.99
N PHE A 51 1.90 4.79 -12.97
CA PHE A 51 1.66 3.37 -12.68
C PHE A 51 0.94 2.66 -13.84
N ARG A 52 -0.10 3.28 -14.41
CA ARG A 52 -0.84 2.71 -15.54
C ARG A 52 0.05 2.52 -16.78
N GLU A 53 0.90 3.50 -17.10
CA GLU A 53 1.85 3.42 -18.20
C GLU A 53 2.89 2.32 -17.94
N HIS A 54 3.48 2.29 -16.74
CA HIS A 54 4.42 1.25 -16.32
C HIS A 54 3.81 -0.16 -16.45
N LEU A 55 2.58 -0.32 -15.98
CA LEU A 55 1.86 -1.59 -15.98
C LEU A 55 1.61 -2.12 -17.40
N ALA A 56 1.56 -1.27 -18.43
CA ALA A 56 1.37 -1.71 -19.82
C ALA A 56 2.52 -2.63 -20.30
N GLY A 57 3.73 -2.45 -19.78
CA GLY A 57 4.91 -3.25 -20.15
C GLY A 57 5.19 -4.49 -19.30
N VAL A 58 4.43 -4.74 -18.22
CA VAL A 58 4.72 -5.83 -17.27
C VAL A 58 4.28 -7.20 -17.78
N ASP A 59 5.18 -8.16 -17.87
CA ASP A 59 4.91 -9.53 -18.34
C ASP A 59 4.68 -10.56 -17.23
N ARG A 60 4.78 -10.13 -15.96
CA ARG A 60 4.57 -10.97 -14.78
C ARG A 60 3.09 -11.24 -14.53
N GLU A 61 2.80 -12.38 -13.90
CA GLU A 61 1.45 -12.79 -13.52
C GLU A 61 0.81 -11.86 -12.48
N TYR A 62 1.59 -11.44 -11.49
CA TYR A 62 1.14 -10.58 -10.40
C TYR A 62 1.92 -9.27 -10.38
N THR A 63 1.29 -8.21 -9.89
CA THR A 63 1.95 -6.93 -9.64
C THR A 63 1.58 -6.41 -8.26
N LEU A 64 2.61 -6.02 -7.51
CA LEU A 64 2.55 -5.27 -6.28
C LEU A 64 3.02 -3.84 -6.56
N VAL A 65 2.13 -2.86 -6.40
CA VAL A 65 2.51 -1.44 -6.31
C VAL A 65 2.44 -0.99 -4.87
N LEU A 66 3.45 -0.25 -4.41
CA LEU A 66 3.54 0.25 -3.05
C LEU A 66 4.26 1.60 -2.99
N ASP A 67 4.13 2.33 -1.89
CA ASP A 67 4.80 3.62 -1.71
C ASP A 67 6.32 3.45 -1.45
N ALA A 68 7.16 4.17 -2.21
CA ALA A 68 8.60 3.94 -2.20
C ALA A 68 9.30 4.35 -0.89
N ASN A 69 8.75 5.34 -0.19
CA ASN A 69 9.46 6.07 0.87
C ASN A 69 9.16 5.56 2.29
N ASP A 70 8.08 4.83 2.46
CA ASP A 70 7.51 4.48 3.76
C ASP A 70 7.00 3.03 3.81
N CYS A 71 7.56 2.16 2.98
CA CYS A 71 7.34 0.71 3.02
C CYS A 71 8.60 -0.08 3.36
N VAL A 72 8.40 -1.22 4.00
CA VAL A 72 9.44 -2.20 4.39
C VAL A 72 8.92 -3.61 4.09
N PHE A 73 9.76 -4.42 3.43
CA PHE A 73 9.51 -5.85 3.27
C PHE A 73 9.90 -6.62 4.53
N LEU A 74 9.06 -7.59 4.91
CA LEU A 74 9.31 -8.57 5.97
C LEU A 74 9.37 -10.01 5.43
N ALA A 75 9.15 -10.19 4.12
CA ALA A 75 9.01 -11.49 3.50
C ALA A 75 9.35 -11.45 2.01
N GLY A 76 9.67 -12.63 1.47
CA GLY A 76 9.92 -12.84 0.05
C GLY A 76 8.64 -13.00 -0.78
N GLU A 77 8.84 -13.08 -2.09
CA GLU A 77 7.77 -13.18 -3.10
C GLU A 77 6.76 -14.30 -2.80
N GLU A 78 7.24 -15.52 -2.56
CA GLU A 78 6.39 -16.69 -2.30
C GLU A 78 5.44 -16.44 -1.13
N GLN A 79 5.98 -15.97 0.00
CA GLN A 79 5.21 -15.69 1.21
C GLN A 79 4.21 -14.54 1.04
N ILE A 80 4.53 -13.55 0.20
CA ILE A 80 3.62 -12.45 -0.16
C ILE A 80 2.45 -12.99 -0.99
N LEU A 81 2.73 -13.80 -1.99
CA LEU A 81 1.70 -14.38 -2.85
C LEU A 81 0.80 -15.36 -2.10
N GLU A 82 1.35 -16.19 -1.21
CA GLU A 82 0.56 -17.03 -0.30
C GLU A 82 -0.34 -16.21 0.63
N ALA A 83 0.17 -15.09 1.17
CA ALA A 83 -0.62 -14.17 1.97
C ALA A 83 -1.76 -13.53 1.15
N TYR A 84 -1.47 -13.16 -0.09
CA TYR A 84 -2.46 -12.64 -1.04
C TYR A 84 -3.54 -13.65 -1.38
N GLU A 85 -3.19 -14.89 -1.71
CA GLU A 85 -4.17 -15.95 -2.03
C GLU A 85 -5.13 -16.19 -0.86
N ARG A 86 -4.64 -16.14 0.39
CA ARG A 86 -5.48 -16.23 1.59
C ARG A 86 -6.35 -14.99 1.82
N ALA A 87 -5.84 -13.81 1.51
CA ALA A 87 -6.50 -12.53 1.81
C ALA A 87 -7.52 -12.11 0.74
N ARG A 88 -7.29 -12.45 -0.54
CA ARG A 88 -8.04 -11.93 -1.68
C ARG A 88 -9.49 -12.44 -1.78
N ASN A 89 -9.83 -13.52 -1.09
CA ASN A 89 -11.20 -14.04 -0.98
C ASN A 89 -11.96 -14.11 -2.33
N GLY A 90 -11.30 -14.65 -3.37
CA GLY A 90 -11.87 -14.79 -4.70
C GLY A 90 -11.78 -13.56 -5.61
N HIS A 91 -11.27 -12.43 -5.13
CA HIS A 91 -10.96 -11.27 -5.96
C HIS A 91 -9.56 -11.38 -6.58
N ASP A 92 -9.36 -10.70 -7.71
CA ASP A 92 -8.07 -10.64 -8.40
C ASP A 92 -7.22 -9.43 -7.97
N ILE A 93 -7.79 -8.48 -7.22
CA ILE A 93 -7.12 -7.29 -6.71
C ILE A 93 -7.36 -7.21 -5.19
N LEU A 94 -6.29 -6.92 -4.46
CA LEU A 94 -6.27 -6.69 -3.02
C LEU A 94 -5.66 -5.30 -2.77
N LEU A 95 -6.36 -4.45 -2.03
CA LEU A 95 -5.84 -3.18 -1.53
C LEU A 95 -5.53 -3.30 -0.05
N GLN A 96 -4.52 -2.60 0.42
CA GLN A 96 -4.27 -2.48 1.84
C GLN A 96 -5.46 -1.84 2.56
N GLY A 97 -5.76 -2.32 3.78
CA GLY A 97 -6.67 -1.66 4.69
C GLY A 97 -6.00 -0.53 5.50
N ALA A 98 -6.62 0.64 5.52
CA ALA A 98 -6.31 1.78 6.36
C ALA A 98 -7.29 1.90 7.54
N TYR A 99 -6.78 2.41 8.66
CA TYR A 99 -7.59 2.69 9.85
C TYR A 99 -8.40 3.98 9.69
N GLY A 100 -7.82 4.99 9.05
CA GLY A 100 -8.45 6.29 8.82
C GLY A 100 -9.01 6.41 7.40
N LEU A 101 -10.17 7.06 7.26
CA LEU A 101 -10.73 7.41 5.96
C LEU A 101 -9.90 8.52 5.32
N TYR A 102 -9.46 8.31 4.08
CA TYR A 102 -8.79 9.33 3.28
C TYR A 102 -9.27 9.23 1.81
N PRO A 103 -9.74 10.33 1.21
CA PRO A 103 -9.86 11.67 1.77
C PRO A 103 -11.06 11.72 2.73
N HIS A 104 -10.94 12.51 3.79
CA HIS A 104 -11.99 12.68 4.82
C HIS A 104 -13.34 13.18 4.28
N LYS A 105 -13.38 13.71 3.04
CA LYS A 105 -14.56 14.34 2.42
C LYS A 105 -15.55 13.34 1.79
N LEU A 106 -15.18 12.07 1.62
CA LEU A 106 -16.04 11.04 1.01
C LEU A 106 -16.90 10.30 2.05
N HIS A 107 -17.57 11.03 2.95
CA HIS A 107 -18.26 10.46 4.12
C HIS A 107 -19.28 9.35 3.79
N ARG A 108 -20.00 9.42 2.66
CA ARG A 108 -20.95 8.38 2.25
C ARG A 108 -20.24 7.08 1.85
N ILE A 109 -19.16 7.20 1.09
CA ILE A 109 -18.32 6.07 0.65
C ILE A 109 -17.59 5.47 1.86
N GLY A 110 -17.03 6.31 2.72
CA GLY A 110 -16.42 5.88 3.97
C GLY A 110 -17.38 5.13 4.89
N ARG A 111 -18.65 5.56 4.98
CA ARG A 111 -19.66 4.81 5.75
C ARG A 111 -19.89 3.42 5.16
N HIS A 112 -20.01 3.30 3.84
CA HIS A 112 -20.17 2.00 3.17
C HIS A 112 -19.04 1.03 3.53
N PHE A 113 -17.77 1.47 3.45
CA PHE A 113 -16.63 0.62 3.80
C PHE A 113 -16.58 0.26 5.29
N ARG A 114 -16.96 1.20 6.15
CA ARG A 114 -17.08 0.94 7.58
C ARG A 114 -18.15 -0.10 7.87
N ASP A 115 -19.33 0.02 7.29
CA ASP A 115 -20.45 -0.91 7.51
C ASP A 115 -20.11 -2.33 7.02
N LEU A 116 -19.29 -2.48 5.96
CA LEU A 116 -18.79 -3.78 5.51
C LEU A 116 -17.79 -4.43 6.47
N ALA A 117 -17.04 -3.61 7.21
CA ALA A 117 -16.05 -4.04 8.20
C ALA A 117 -16.66 -4.25 9.59
N ASP A 118 -17.62 -3.41 9.96
CA ASP A 118 -18.43 -3.50 11.17
C ASP A 118 -19.27 -4.79 11.11
N GLY A 119 -19.27 -5.54 12.21
CA GLY A 119 -19.84 -6.90 12.24
C GLY A 119 -18.86 -8.03 11.90
N ARG A 120 -17.65 -7.71 11.40
CA ARG A 120 -16.59 -8.70 11.14
C ARG A 120 -15.35 -8.56 12.04
N GLY A 121 -15.33 -7.54 12.90
CA GLY A 121 -14.23 -7.29 13.86
C GLY A 121 -12.94 -6.79 13.20
N PHE A 122 -13.05 -6.11 12.07
CA PHE A 122 -11.90 -5.67 11.28
C PHE A 122 -11.36 -4.32 11.74
N GLY A 123 -10.03 -4.22 11.89
CA GLY A 123 -9.37 -3.00 12.38
C GLY A 123 -9.00 -1.99 11.29
N HIS A 124 -9.21 -2.31 10.01
CA HIS A 124 -8.66 -1.53 8.88
C HIS A 124 -9.71 -1.39 7.75
N PRO A 125 -10.78 -0.61 7.97
CA PRO A 125 -11.97 -0.66 7.12
C PRO A 125 -11.84 0.03 5.76
N TYR A 126 -10.91 0.97 5.58
CA TYR A 126 -10.85 1.81 4.38
C TYR A 126 -9.79 1.27 3.40
N PRO A 127 -10.03 1.26 2.09
CA PRO A 127 -8.98 0.91 1.14
C PRO A 127 -7.87 1.97 1.13
N CYS A 128 -6.63 1.57 0.89
CA CYS A 128 -5.48 2.46 0.78
C CYS A 128 -4.72 2.22 -0.52
N ALA A 129 -4.42 3.29 -1.25
CA ALA A 129 -3.65 3.23 -2.49
C ALA A 129 -2.12 3.21 -2.28
N GLY A 130 -1.67 3.18 -1.03
CA GLY A 130 -0.25 3.03 -0.70
C GLY A 130 0.27 1.59 -0.85
N LEU A 131 -0.62 0.61 -0.98
CA LEU A 131 -0.26 -0.74 -1.41
C LEU A 131 -1.44 -1.42 -2.12
N ILE A 132 -1.19 -1.91 -3.33
CA ILE A 132 -2.16 -2.64 -4.15
C ILE A 132 -1.45 -3.85 -4.75
N LEU A 133 -2.03 -5.04 -4.58
CA LEU A 133 -1.51 -6.30 -5.08
C LEU A 133 -2.61 -7.02 -5.86
N GLY A 134 -2.30 -7.50 -7.05
CA GLY A 134 -3.26 -8.29 -7.80
C GLY A 134 -2.67 -8.95 -9.03
N ARG A 135 -3.50 -9.69 -9.75
CA ARG A 135 -3.16 -10.16 -11.09
C ARG A 135 -2.91 -8.96 -12.00
N THR A 136 -1.83 -8.99 -12.76
CA THR A 136 -1.42 -7.86 -13.61
C THR A 136 -2.49 -7.48 -14.63
N ASP A 137 -3.18 -8.46 -15.21
CA ASP A 137 -4.28 -8.22 -16.16
C ASP A 137 -5.50 -7.56 -15.50
N ALA A 138 -5.84 -7.97 -14.28
CA ALA A 138 -6.91 -7.36 -13.51
C ALA A 138 -6.59 -5.92 -13.12
N LEU A 139 -5.35 -5.64 -12.70
CA LEU A 139 -4.89 -4.28 -12.41
C LEU A 139 -4.97 -3.37 -13.64
N ARG A 140 -4.58 -3.86 -14.83
CA ARG A 140 -4.71 -3.09 -16.08
C ARG A 140 -6.16 -2.71 -16.37
N ARG A 141 -7.08 -3.68 -16.24
CA ARG A 141 -8.53 -3.43 -16.42
C ARG A 141 -9.03 -2.39 -15.44
N ALA A 142 -8.68 -2.52 -14.16
CA ALA A 142 -9.06 -1.57 -13.12
C ALA A 142 -8.50 -0.15 -13.40
N CYS A 143 -7.23 -0.02 -13.79
CA CYS A 143 -6.64 1.27 -14.14
C CYS A 143 -7.35 1.93 -15.34
N ASN A 144 -7.76 1.16 -16.36
CA ASN A 144 -8.52 1.72 -17.48
C ASN A 144 -9.91 2.21 -17.05
N VAL A 145 -10.62 1.42 -16.24
CA VAL A 145 -11.91 1.80 -15.67
C VAL A 145 -11.79 3.09 -14.83
N LEU A 146 -10.80 3.17 -13.95
CA LEU A 146 -10.57 4.35 -13.12
C LEU A 146 -10.23 5.58 -13.98
N TYR A 147 -9.45 5.40 -15.05
CA TYR A 147 -9.14 6.48 -16.00
C TYR A 147 -10.38 7.00 -16.74
N GLU A 148 -11.27 6.11 -17.19
CA GLU A 148 -12.56 6.47 -17.78
C GLU A 148 -13.43 7.24 -16.78
N MET A 149 -13.56 6.73 -15.56
CA MET A 149 -14.28 7.40 -14.47
C MET A 149 -13.74 8.81 -14.20
N TRP A 150 -12.42 8.96 -14.14
CA TRP A 150 -11.80 10.28 -13.97
C TRP A 150 -12.13 11.22 -15.13
N SER A 151 -12.21 10.70 -16.35
CA SER A 151 -12.52 11.49 -17.55
C SER A 151 -13.99 11.95 -17.58
N GLU A 152 -14.90 11.16 -17.02
CA GLU A 152 -16.33 11.46 -16.91
C GLU A 152 -16.64 12.54 -15.85
N VAL A 153 -15.82 12.66 -14.81
CA VAL A 153 -16.06 13.58 -13.70
C VAL A 153 -15.62 15.01 -14.07
N PRO A 154 -16.46 16.05 -13.89
CA PRO A 154 -16.10 17.42 -14.17
C PRO A 154 -14.86 17.90 -13.39
N VAL A 155 -14.05 18.78 -14.00
CA VAL A 155 -12.79 19.31 -13.43
C VAL A 155 -12.99 20.03 -12.09
N TRP A 156 -14.18 20.60 -11.84
CA TRP A 156 -14.50 21.30 -10.59
C TRP A 156 -14.76 20.36 -9.40
N PHE A 157 -14.77 19.03 -9.60
CA PHE A 157 -14.89 18.08 -8.50
C PHE A 157 -13.71 18.25 -7.53
N PRO A 158 -13.95 18.52 -6.24
CA PRO A 158 -12.88 18.80 -5.28
C PRO A 158 -11.83 17.69 -5.27
N ASN A 159 -10.55 18.08 -5.32
CA ASN A 159 -9.40 17.17 -5.23
C ASN A 159 -9.30 16.11 -6.34
N LYS A 160 -9.94 16.33 -7.51
CA LYS A 160 -9.92 15.40 -8.65
C LYS A 160 -8.52 14.83 -8.99
N ARG A 161 -7.47 15.64 -8.80
CA ARG A 161 -6.06 15.32 -9.12
C ARG A 161 -5.21 14.92 -7.91
N ASP A 162 -5.64 15.32 -6.72
CA ASP A 162 -4.81 15.27 -5.50
C ASP A 162 -5.05 14.01 -4.66
N ASP A 163 -5.71 13.00 -5.22
CA ASP A 163 -6.18 11.84 -4.45
C ASP A 163 -6.40 10.61 -5.33
N ASP A 164 -5.40 9.75 -5.43
CA ASP A 164 -5.51 8.44 -6.09
C ASP A 164 -6.35 7.45 -5.29
N GLN A 165 -6.29 7.51 -3.95
CA GLN A 165 -7.08 6.65 -3.05
C GLN A 165 -8.59 6.84 -3.24
N GLY A 166 -9.07 8.08 -3.35
CA GLY A 166 -10.48 8.37 -3.60
C GLY A 166 -11.03 7.78 -4.90
N TRP A 167 -10.18 7.62 -5.93
CA TRP A 167 -10.59 6.96 -7.17
C TRP A 167 -10.75 5.46 -7.00
N TRP A 168 -9.85 4.80 -6.28
CA TRP A 168 -10.01 3.40 -5.91
C TRP A 168 -11.27 3.18 -5.06
N GLU A 169 -11.49 4.03 -4.06
CA GLU A 169 -12.70 4.03 -3.23
C GLU A 169 -13.97 4.13 -4.08
N LEU A 170 -14.02 5.10 -4.99
CA LEU A 170 -15.17 5.32 -5.87
C LEU A 170 -15.37 4.17 -6.86
N GLY A 171 -14.30 3.63 -7.44
CA GLY A 171 -14.34 2.48 -8.34
C GLY A 171 -14.92 1.24 -7.68
N ILE A 172 -14.50 0.95 -6.45
CA ILE A 172 -15.01 -0.18 -5.66
C ILE A 172 -16.46 0.09 -5.24
N TYR A 173 -16.75 1.27 -4.69
CA TYR A 173 -18.09 1.66 -4.23
C TYR A 173 -19.14 1.61 -5.35
N SER A 174 -18.78 2.03 -6.56
CA SER A 174 -19.66 1.99 -7.74
C SER A 174 -19.77 0.61 -8.38
N GLY A 175 -19.03 -0.40 -7.88
CA GLY A 175 -19.00 -1.75 -8.45
C GLY A 175 -18.27 -1.86 -9.79
N ARG A 176 -17.61 -0.80 -10.26
CA ARG A 176 -16.83 -0.82 -11.52
C ARG A 176 -15.47 -1.48 -11.35
N VAL A 177 -14.92 -1.52 -10.13
CA VAL A 177 -13.68 -2.21 -9.79
C VAL A 177 -13.97 -3.31 -8.77
N ALA A 178 -13.75 -4.56 -9.15
CA ALA A 178 -13.87 -5.70 -8.25
C ALA A 178 -12.56 -5.93 -7.49
N ALA A 179 -12.50 -5.49 -6.23
CA ALA A 179 -11.33 -5.65 -5.38
C ALA A 179 -11.70 -5.98 -3.93
N GLN A 180 -10.78 -6.66 -3.25
CA GLN A 180 -10.85 -6.97 -1.83
C GLN A 180 -10.00 -5.96 -1.04
N ILE A 181 -10.43 -5.65 0.18
CA ILE A 181 -9.61 -4.88 1.14
C ILE A 181 -8.97 -5.85 2.13
N ASP A 182 -7.67 -5.67 2.40
CA ASP A 182 -6.92 -6.42 3.41
C ASP A 182 -7.27 -5.93 4.82
N TYR A 183 -8.51 -6.17 5.23
CA TYR A 183 -9.09 -5.76 6.49
C TYR A 183 -8.37 -6.32 7.74
N LYS A 184 -7.64 -7.42 7.56
CA LYS A 184 -6.93 -8.15 8.61
C LYS A 184 -5.42 -7.90 8.59
N ALA A 185 -4.92 -7.08 7.66
CA ALA A 185 -3.50 -6.82 7.47
C ALA A 185 -2.67 -8.11 7.29
N ILE A 186 -3.19 -9.06 6.51
CA ILE A 186 -2.52 -10.34 6.22
C ILE A 186 -1.31 -10.11 5.32
N VAL A 187 -1.45 -9.25 4.32
CA VAL A 187 -0.38 -8.87 3.39
C VAL A 187 0.32 -7.61 3.92
N SER A 188 -0.45 -6.58 4.26
CA SER A 188 0.11 -5.29 4.63
C SER A 188 -0.55 -4.65 5.85
N LEU A 189 0.29 -4.15 6.77
CA LEU A 189 -0.15 -3.39 7.94
C LEU A 189 0.19 -1.91 7.79
N GLY A 190 -0.85 -1.07 7.81
CA GLY A 190 -0.72 0.38 7.97
C GLY A 190 -0.34 0.75 9.40
N MET A 191 0.90 1.19 9.60
CA MET A 191 1.42 1.64 10.90
C MET A 191 1.23 3.14 11.08
N TYR A 192 0.33 3.52 11.99
CA TYR A 192 0.17 4.91 12.43
C TYR A 192 1.01 5.22 13.67
N ARG A 193 1.51 6.46 13.78
CA ARG A 193 2.35 6.93 14.91
C ARG A 193 1.77 6.61 16.30
N GLN A 194 0.44 6.68 16.45
CA GLN A 194 -0.24 6.38 17.71
C GLN A 194 -0.18 4.88 18.08
N LYS A 195 -0.25 3.98 17.10
CA LYS A 195 -0.05 2.53 17.32
C LYS A 195 1.39 2.22 17.72
N LEU A 196 2.40 2.88 17.09
CA LEU A 196 3.80 2.72 17.49
C LEU A 196 4.05 3.08 18.97
N TRP A 197 3.35 4.09 19.49
CA TRP A 197 3.41 4.46 20.91
C TRP A 197 2.67 3.47 21.82
N TRP A 198 1.51 2.98 21.40
CA TRP A 198 0.76 1.95 22.14
C TRP A 198 1.52 0.62 22.22
N PHE A 199 2.12 0.18 21.11
CA PHE A 199 3.01 -0.99 21.09
C PHE A 199 4.21 -0.79 22.03
N ARG A 200 4.77 0.43 22.08
CA ARG A 200 5.87 0.76 22.97
C ARG A 200 5.48 0.67 24.44
N LEU A 201 4.33 1.23 24.83
CA LEU A 201 3.89 1.30 26.23
C LEU A 201 3.55 -0.07 26.82
N ASN A 202 2.91 -0.96 26.06
CA ASN A 202 2.56 -2.29 26.57
C ASN A 202 3.75 -3.26 26.60
N LYS A 203 4.63 -3.19 25.60
CA LYS A 203 5.80 -4.09 25.50
C LYS A 203 6.92 -3.74 26.50
N GLU A 204 7.09 -2.45 26.84
CA GLU A 204 8.00 -2.03 27.91
C GLU A 204 7.53 -2.49 29.31
N GLN A 205 6.22 -2.74 29.50
CA GLN A 205 5.66 -3.21 30.79
C GLN A 205 5.73 -4.74 30.97
N GLU A 206 5.75 -5.52 29.88
CA GLU A 206 5.67 -6.99 29.94
C GLU A 206 7.03 -7.69 29.75
N GLY A 207 8.12 -6.95 29.53
CA GLY A 207 9.44 -7.53 29.26
C GLY A 207 9.51 -8.31 27.95
N GLU A 208 8.43 -8.31 27.16
CA GLU A 208 8.35 -8.96 25.86
C GLU A 208 8.75 -8.00 24.74
N GLU A 209 9.59 -8.48 23.84
CA GLU A 209 10.10 -7.69 22.73
C GLU A 209 9.01 -7.36 21.69
N LEU A 210 9.19 -6.23 21.00
CA LEU A 210 8.37 -5.67 19.91
C LEU A 210 8.17 -6.59 18.68
N TYR A 211 8.56 -7.87 18.76
CA TYR A 211 8.22 -8.94 17.79
C TYR A 211 6.72 -9.25 17.70
N GLY A 212 5.88 -8.60 18.52
CA GLY A 212 4.42 -8.66 18.42
C GLY A 212 3.82 -7.88 17.23
N ILE A 213 4.61 -7.53 16.20
CA ILE A 213 4.02 -7.24 14.87
C ILE A 213 3.52 -8.58 14.34
N VAL A 214 2.29 -8.84 14.74
CA VAL A 214 1.44 -10.01 14.54
C VAL A 214 1.73 -10.69 13.20
N GLU A 215 2.26 -11.93 13.26
CA GLU A 215 2.07 -12.90 12.18
C GLU A 215 0.57 -12.87 11.83
N PRO A 216 0.22 -12.32 10.66
CA PRO A 216 0.76 -12.81 9.39
C PRO A 216 1.43 -11.78 8.46
N THR A 217 1.61 -10.52 8.85
CA THR A 217 1.95 -9.39 7.94
C THR A 217 3.25 -9.59 7.14
N LYS A 218 3.27 -9.22 5.86
CA LYS A 218 4.45 -9.35 4.96
C LYS A 218 5.11 -8.02 4.60
N ILE A 219 4.35 -6.93 4.61
CA ILE A 219 4.84 -5.59 4.28
C ILE A 219 4.35 -4.60 5.34
N LEU A 220 5.25 -3.81 5.89
CA LEU A 220 4.89 -2.67 6.73
C LEU A 220 4.79 -1.42 5.87
N HIS A 221 3.70 -0.69 6.02
CA HIS A 221 3.53 0.62 5.40
C HIS A 221 3.29 1.65 6.51
N PHE A 222 4.21 2.60 6.65
CA PHE A 222 4.21 3.62 7.69
C PHE A 222 3.29 4.79 7.30
N THR A 223 1.98 4.53 7.31
CA THR A 223 0.94 5.48 6.93
C THR A 223 0.91 6.72 7.83
N GLY A 224 1.01 7.91 7.22
CA GLY A 224 0.77 9.19 7.88
C GLY A 224 1.93 10.17 7.79
N TRP A 225 1.79 11.13 6.88
CA TRP A 225 2.51 12.40 6.71
C TRP A 225 3.73 12.62 7.61
N GLY A 226 4.88 12.14 7.14
CA GLY A 226 6.01 13.05 6.98
C GLY A 226 7.04 13.11 8.11
N ARG A 227 7.41 11.98 8.74
CA ARG A 227 8.74 11.93 9.39
C ARG A 227 9.49 10.64 9.05
N PRO A 228 10.46 10.69 8.11
CA PRO A 228 11.44 9.63 7.87
C PRO A 228 12.07 9.12 9.18
N GLY A 229 12.16 9.96 10.21
CA GLY A 229 12.67 9.59 11.53
C GLY A 229 11.89 8.48 12.25
N GLY A 230 10.59 8.30 12.00
CA GLY A 230 9.80 7.23 12.60
C GLY A 230 10.17 5.86 12.01
N MET A 231 10.14 5.75 10.68
CA MET A 231 10.57 4.56 9.96
C MET A 231 12.06 4.28 10.20
N LEU A 232 12.93 5.29 10.12
CA LEU A 232 14.37 5.13 10.36
C LEU A 232 14.67 4.72 11.80
N SER A 233 13.96 5.25 12.79
CA SER A 233 14.12 4.86 14.19
C SER A 233 13.62 3.44 14.46
N TRP A 234 12.53 3.02 13.80
CA TRP A 234 12.08 1.64 13.85
C TRP A 234 13.11 0.72 13.17
N TRP A 235 13.58 1.11 11.99
CA TRP A 235 14.57 0.37 11.21
C TRP A 235 15.86 0.16 11.98
N ASN A 236 16.52 1.21 12.47
CA ASN A 236 17.79 1.10 13.18
C ASN A 236 17.72 0.19 14.41
N ARG A 237 16.54 0.03 15.01
CA ARG A 237 16.33 -0.87 16.16
C ARG A 237 16.08 -2.31 15.74
N ASN A 238 15.42 -2.54 14.62
CA ASN A 238 14.94 -3.87 14.21
C ASN A 238 15.78 -4.52 13.11
N ALA A 239 16.47 -3.75 12.26
CA ALA A 239 17.28 -4.28 11.16
C ALA A 239 18.34 -5.30 11.61
N PRO A 240 19.12 -5.08 12.70
CA PRO A 240 20.08 -6.08 13.18
C PRO A 240 19.41 -7.39 13.61
N ARG A 241 18.18 -7.30 14.11
CA ARG A 241 17.39 -8.45 14.59
C ARG A 241 16.78 -9.23 13.43
N LEU A 242 16.49 -8.55 12.33
CA LEU A 242 16.04 -9.14 11.07
C LEU A 242 17.22 -9.66 10.21
N GLY A 243 18.47 -9.48 10.67
CA GLY A 243 19.65 -9.87 9.92
C GLY A 243 19.95 -8.97 8.71
N ILE A 244 19.46 -7.73 8.70
CA ILE A 244 19.60 -6.80 7.57
C ILE A 244 20.55 -5.65 7.95
N SER A 245 21.61 -5.44 7.17
CA SER A 245 22.51 -4.28 7.26
C SER A 245 22.29 -3.34 6.07
N LEU A 246 22.32 -2.01 6.33
CA LEU A 246 22.36 -0.99 5.28
C LEU A 246 23.78 -0.79 4.73
#